data_AF-A0A3M6VL64-F1
#
_entry.id   AF-A0A3M6VL64-F1
#
_cell.length_a   1.000
_cell.length_b   1.000
_cell.length_c   1.000
_cell.angle_alpha   90.00
_cell.angle_beta   90.00
_cell.angle_gamma   90.00
#
_symmetry.space_group_name_H-M   'P 1'
#
loop_
_entity.id
_entity.type
_entity.pdbx_description
1 polymer ?
#
loop_
_entity_poly.entity_id
_entity_poly.type
_entity_poly.pdbx_seq_one_letter_code
_entity_poly.pdbx_strand_id
1 'polypeptide(L)'
;MLFVALLFISVDADQNLGKTTCPLCNMDVKADIKATILGDQYIYACEMAGHIDSLQNDPAANLGPPKKADITTDEIYKSATNIKCPVCGKGFDQLTHAVPWISKGSQKIYACSEEHAQLVFDNPTKFVAAQLSTDDFCDAGAAAEPTGSTMFNGFQLAIGGDASCLLLLFQPWVISSAVKYAFAFLGVVLLAMSLEGFGEFRECMKSRLYRDYGLVSSQTDYLPLSTPQVGSVSNNGNLDPFAHKVGRVPDTLPLSIVRRLPSWCKLVLAIMYMVHLTLGYFVMLVIMTFETLMFVAVILGIGLGFVMFKDTDADEISGSIDPCCST
;
A
#
# COMPACT_ATOMS: atom_id res chain seq x y z
N MET A 1 19.73 37.98 -26.89
CA MET A 1 20.19 37.32 -25.66
C MET A 1 19.29 36.11 -25.47
N LEU A 2 19.49 34.98 -26.15
CA LEU A 2 20.71 34.17 -26.26
C LEU A 2 21.18 33.62 -24.91
N PHE A 3 20.40 32.68 -24.38
CA PHE A 3 20.89 31.61 -23.52
C PHE A 3 20.20 30.30 -23.96
N VAL A 4 20.54 29.84 -25.16
CA VAL A 4 20.35 28.43 -25.52
C VAL A 4 21.42 27.68 -24.73
N ALA A 5 21.06 27.28 -23.51
CA ALA A 5 21.88 26.34 -22.75
C ALA A 5 21.86 25.02 -23.52
N LEU A 6 22.99 24.71 -24.15
CA LEU A 6 23.27 23.40 -24.71
C LEU A 6 23.21 22.38 -23.57
N LEU A 7 22.04 21.77 -23.38
CA LEU A 7 21.94 20.44 -22.79
C LEU A 7 22.64 19.49 -23.75
N PHE A 8 23.96 19.38 -23.59
CA PHE A 8 24.69 18.19 -24.00
C PHE A 8 24.08 17.03 -23.21
N ILE A 9 23.12 16.36 -23.84
CA ILE A 9 22.71 15.02 -23.41
C ILE A 9 23.92 14.14 -23.70
N SER A 10 24.79 13.98 -22.71
CA SER A 10 25.73 12.87 -22.66
C SER A 10 24.88 11.61 -22.64
N VAL A 11 24.71 11.00 -23.82
CA VAL A 11 24.13 9.68 -23.95
C VAL A 11 25.20 8.70 -23.49
N ASP A 12 25.26 8.47 -22.17
CA ASP A 12 26.01 7.36 -21.56
C ASP A 12 25.31 6.03 -21.91
N ALA A 13 25.37 5.68 -23.19
CA ALA A 13 24.94 4.40 -23.74
C ALA A 13 26.13 3.45 -23.84
N ASP A 14 26.67 3.06 -22.68
CA ASP A 14 27.65 1.97 -22.57
C ASP A 14 27.11 0.62 -23.09
N GLN A 15 25.80 0.50 -23.37
CA GLN A 15 25.22 -0.63 -24.08
C GLN A 15 24.13 -0.18 -25.06
N ASN A 16 24.06 -0.82 -26.23
CA ASN A 16 23.01 -0.57 -27.22
C ASN A 16 21.69 -1.27 -26.84
N LEU A 17 20.83 -0.52 -26.16
CA LEU A 17 19.56 -1.03 -25.63
C LEU A 17 18.59 -1.61 -26.69
N GLY A 18 18.71 -1.20 -27.95
CA GLY A 18 17.92 -1.75 -29.06
C GLY A 18 18.38 -3.13 -29.56
N LYS A 19 19.45 -3.68 -28.99
CA LYS A 19 20.04 -5.00 -29.31
C LYS A 19 20.15 -5.91 -28.08
N THR A 20 19.94 -5.38 -26.87
CA THR A 20 19.91 -6.15 -25.62
C THR A 20 18.55 -6.76 -25.35
N THR A 21 18.50 -8.07 -25.12
CA THR A 21 17.31 -8.75 -24.60
C THR A 21 17.52 -9.14 -23.13
N CYS A 22 16.42 -9.20 -22.37
CA CYS A 22 16.47 -9.60 -20.96
C CYS A 22 16.86 -11.08 -20.82
N PRO A 23 17.81 -11.44 -19.94
CA PRO A 23 18.32 -12.81 -19.85
C PRO A 23 17.29 -13.89 -19.54
N LEU A 24 16.25 -13.58 -18.78
CA LEU A 24 15.25 -14.55 -18.34
C LEU A 24 14.12 -14.77 -19.37
N CYS A 25 13.65 -13.67 -19.98
CA CYS A 25 12.43 -13.66 -20.80
C CYS A 25 12.69 -13.57 -22.32
N ASN A 26 13.88 -13.11 -22.75
CA ASN A 26 14.18 -12.72 -24.13
C ASN A 26 13.15 -11.76 -24.76
N MET A 27 12.61 -10.85 -23.94
CA MET A 27 11.91 -9.65 -24.42
C MET A 27 12.85 -8.45 -24.34
N ASP A 28 12.46 -7.36 -25.00
CA ASP A 28 13.16 -6.08 -24.98
C ASP A 28 13.32 -5.58 -23.54
N VAL A 29 14.49 -5.00 -23.27
CA VAL A 29 14.79 -4.40 -21.97
C VAL A 29 14.34 -2.95 -21.92
N LYS A 30 14.20 -2.40 -20.71
CA LYS A 30 14.05 -0.95 -20.52
C LYS A 30 15.27 -0.32 -19.84
N ALA A 31 15.53 0.95 -20.12
CA ALA A 31 16.69 1.69 -19.62
C ALA A 31 16.65 1.95 -18.10
N ASP A 32 15.44 2.05 -17.55
CA ASP A 32 15.12 2.26 -16.13
C ASP A 32 15.26 0.98 -15.29
N ILE A 33 15.15 -0.20 -15.90
CA ILE A 33 15.20 -1.49 -15.20
C ILE A 33 16.60 -2.11 -15.37
N LYS A 34 17.55 -1.62 -14.56
CA LYS A 34 18.96 -2.05 -14.60
C LYS A 34 19.59 -2.27 -13.22
N ALA A 35 20.61 -3.13 -13.18
CA ALA A 35 21.49 -3.30 -12.05
C ALA A 35 22.94 -2.99 -12.42
N THR A 36 23.71 -2.48 -11.46
CA THR A 36 25.11 -2.08 -11.63
C THR A 36 26.05 -3.22 -11.26
N ILE A 37 27.04 -3.45 -12.09
CA ILE A 37 28.11 -4.44 -11.91
C ILE A 37 29.43 -3.68 -11.79
N LEU A 38 30.36 -4.16 -10.96
CA LEU A 38 31.69 -3.55 -10.80
C LEU A 38 32.40 -3.31 -12.14
N GLY A 39 33.13 -2.20 -12.23
CA GLY A 39 33.81 -1.79 -13.46
C GLY A 39 32.89 -1.12 -14.47
N ASP A 40 31.92 -0.32 -13.99
CA ASP A 40 31.01 0.48 -14.82
C ASP A 40 30.24 -0.35 -15.86
N GLN A 41 29.87 -1.57 -15.46
CA GLN A 41 29.04 -2.48 -16.25
C GLN A 41 27.60 -2.49 -15.74
N TYR A 42 26.67 -2.84 -16.61
CA TYR A 42 25.25 -2.89 -16.28
C TYR A 42 24.60 -4.15 -16.83
N ILE A 43 23.52 -4.58 -16.20
CA ILE A 43 22.60 -5.60 -16.71
C ILE A 43 21.18 -5.02 -16.72
N TYR A 44 20.46 -5.22 -17.81
CA TYR A 44 19.13 -4.69 -18.06
C TYR A 44 18.08 -5.80 -18.14
N ALA A 45 16.86 -5.55 -17.67
CA ALA A 45 15.76 -6.52 -17.67
C ALA A 45 14.50 -6.01 -18.39
N CYS A 46 13.56 -6.94 -18.65
CA CYS A 46 12.24 -6.64 -19.19
C CYS A 46 11.29 -6.20 -18.06
N GLU A 47 10.16 -5.57 -18.40
CA GLU A 47 9.17 -4.99 -17.45
C GLU A 47 8.44 -6.03 -16.57
N MET A 48 8.77 -7.32 -16.66
CA MET A 48 8.16 -8.33 -15.79
C MET A 48 8.73 -8.28 -14.38
N ALA A 49 7.85 -8.21 -13.38
CA ALA A 49 8.22 -8.14 -11.97
C ALA A 49 9.13 -9.31 -11.54
N GLY A 50 10.10 -9.06 -10.67
CA GLY A 50 11.05 -10.06 -10.20
C GLY A 50 12.23 -10.34 -11.15
N HIS A 51 12.22 -9.82 -12.39
CA HIS A 51 13.23 -10.19 -13.37
C HIS A 51 14.60 -9.56 -13.10
N ILE A 52 14.65 -8.30 -12.67
CA ILE A 52 15.91 -7.67 -12.27
C ILE A 52 16.38 -8.22 -10.92
N ASP A 53 15.44 -8.44 -10.00
CA ASP A 53 15.69 -8.97 -8.66
C ASP A 53 16.30 -10.37 -8.71
N SER A 54 15.84 -11.24 -9.62
CA SER A 54 16.42 -12.58 -9.80
C SER A 54 17.84 -12.54 -10.37
N LEU A 55 18.24 -11.47 -11.08
CA LEU A 55 19.58 -11.31 -11.64
C LEU A 55 20.54 -10.65 -10.62
N GLN A 56 20.02 -9.88 -9.67
CA GLN A 56 20.78 -9.26 -8.57
C GLN A 56 20.97 -10.20 -7.37
N ASN A 57 19.89 -10.86 -6.93
CA ASN A 57 19.86 -11.64 -5.69
C ASN A 57 20.34 -13.09 -5.88
N ASP A 58 20.13 -13.67 -7.08
CA ASP A 58 20.68 -14.99 -7.45
C ASP A 58 21.38 -14.94 -8.83
N PRO A 59 22.52 -14.22 -8.93
CA PRO A 59 23.30 -14.18 -10.15
C PRO A 59 23.94 -15.54 -10.45
N ALA A 60 24.20 -16.37 -9.43
CA ALA A 60 24.87 -17.67 -9.59
C ALA A 60 24.01 -18.67 -10.39
N ALA A 61 22.69 -18.72 -10.16
CA ALA A 61 21.79 -19.55 -10.96
C ALA A 61 21.65 -19.10 -12.43
N ASN A 62 22.06 -17.87 -12.74
CA ASN A 62 21.81 -17.21 -14.03
C ASN A 62 23.08 -16.94 -14.86
N LEU A 63 24.27 -17.23 -14.33
CA LEU A 63 25.56 -17.06 -15.02
C LEU A 63 26.07 -18.38 -15.62
N GLY A 64 26.51 -18.31 -16.87
CA GLY A 64 27.13 -19.40 -17.60
C GLY A 64 28.65 -19.43 -17.43
N PRO A 65 29.31 -20.55 -17.78
CA PRO A 65 30.76 -20.66 -17.67
C PRO A 65 31.46 -19.58 -18.52
N PRO A 66 32.62 -19.07 -18.06
CA PRO A 66 33.44 -18.12 -18.81
C PRO A 66 33.74 -18.58 -20.24
N LYS A 67 33.72 -17.63 -21.18
CA LYS A 67 34.07 -17.85 -22.58
C LYS A 67 34.99 -16.73 -23.08
N LYS A 68 35.91 -17.07 -23.98
CA LYS A 68 36.70 -16.07 -24.70
C LYS A 68 35.78 -15.28 -25.64
N ALA A 69 35.71 -13.97 -25.45
CA ALA A 69 34.86 -13.06 -26.21
C ALA A 69 35.44 -11.65 -26.18
N ASP A 70 35.67 -11.07 -27.36
CA ASP A 70 36.20 -9.73 -27.53
C ASP A 70 35.06 -8.70 -27.51
N ILE A 71 35.13 -7.73 -26.60
CA ILE A 71 34.08 -6.72 -26.42
C ILE A 71 33.92 -5.82 -27.65
N THR A 72 34.99 -5.58 -28.41
CA THR A 72 34.98 -4.73 -29.61
C THR A 72 34.16 -5.32 -30.76
N THR A 73 33.99 -6.64 -30.74
CA THR A 73 33.26 -7.39 -31.78
C THR A 73 31.76 -7.52 -31.51
N ASP A 74 31.30 -7.17 -30.30
CA ASP A 74 29.91 -7.38 -29.89
C ASP A 74 29.02 -6.18 -30.26
N GLU A 75 27.92 -6.43 -30.98
CA GLU A 75 27.02 -5.36 -31.43
C GLU A 75 26.38 -4.56 -30.30
N ILE A 76 26.28 -5.13 -29.10
CA ILE A 76 25.72 -4.48 -27.91
C ILE A 76 26.73 -3.54 -27.26
N TYR A 77 27.99 -3.96 -27.20
CA TYR A 77 29.03 -3.33 -26.38
C TYR A 77 30.03 -2.49 -27.18
N LYS A 78 30.08 -2.61 -28.52
CA LYS A 78 30.98 -1.85 -29.41
C LYS A 78 30.91 -0.32 -29.31
N SER A 79 29.86 0.24 -28.69
CA SER A 79 29.70 1.67 -28.46
C SER A 79 30.10 2.12 -27.05
N ALA A 80 30.45 1.18 -26.16
CA ALA A 80 30.88 1.50 -24.80
C ALA A 80 32.28 2.08 -24.78
N THR A 81 32.52 3.02 -23.88
CA THR A 81 33.86 3.57 -23.63
C THR A 81 34.25 3.53 -22.16
N ASN A 82 33.28 3.42 -21.25
CA ASN A 82 33.53 3.52 -19.82
C ASN A 82 33.69 2.15 -19.15
N ILE A 83 33.20 1.08 -19.79
CA ILE A 83 33.27 -0.30 -19.30
C ILE A 83 34.72 -0.73 -18.99
N LYS A 84 34.90 -1.28 -17.79
CA LYS A 84 36.16 -1.77 -17.23
C LYS A 84 36.00 -3.20 -16.67
N CYS A 85 37.12 -3.86 -16.40
CA CYS A 85 37.11 -5.19 -15.76
C CYS A 85 36.67 -5.09 -14.28
N PRO A 86 35.67 -5.88 -13.82
CA PRO A 86 35.14 -5.83 -12.45
C PRO A 86 36.16 -6.11 -11.35
N VAL A 87 37.22 -6.85 -11.67
CA VAL A 87 38.23 -7.32 -10.71
C VAL A 87 39.41 -6.35 -10.56
N CYS A 88 39.78 -5.65 -11.63
CA CYS A 88 41.06 -4.90 -11.68
C CYS A 88 41.00 -3.52 -12.36
N GLY A 89 39.83 -3.09 -12.85
CA GLY A 89 39.67 -1.75 -13.44
C GLY A 89 40.33 -1.53 -14.81
N LYS A 90 40.92 -2.56 -15.44
CA LYS A 90 41.43 -2.47 -16.82
C LYS A 90 40.34 -2.03 -17.79
N GLY A 91 40.64 -1.06 -18.66
CA GLY A 91 39.69 -0.47 -19.59
C GLY A 91 39.28 -1.36 -20.76
N PHE A 92 38.29 -0.85 -21.52
CA PHE A 92 37.57 -1.50 -22.61
C PHE A 92 38.42 -2.37 -23.55
N ASP A 93 39.48 -1.81 -24.14
CA ASP A 93 40.32 -2.47 -25.16
C ASP A 93 41.06 -3.73 -24.66
N GLN A 94 41.07 -3.99 -23.35
CA GLN A 94 41.74 -5.14 -22.74
C GLN A 94 40.76 -6.26 -22.33
N LEU A 95 39.48 -6.14 -22.66
CA LEU A 95 38.43 -7.09 -22.28
C LEU A 95 38.27 -8.19 -23.33
N THR A 96 38.78 -9.38 -23.01
CA THR A 96 38.96 -10.51 -23.94
C THR A 96 38.19 -11.77 -23.54
N HIS A 97 37.57 -11.76 -22.36
CA HIS A 97 36.80 -12.87 -21.81
C HIS A 97 35.48 -12.33 -21.28
N ALA A 98 34.42 -13.14 -21.34
CA ALA A 98 33.12 -12.77 -20.84
C ALA A 98 32.40 -13.93 -20.15
N VAL A 99 31.61 -13.60 -19.13
CA VAL A 99 30.69 -14.50 -18.42
C VAL A 99 29.29 -14.24 -18.98
N PRO A 100 28.71 -15.14 -19.79
CA PRO A 100 27.40 -14.93 -20.40
C PRO A 100 26.26 -15.25 -19.43
N TRP A 101 25.10 -14.62 -19.59
CA TRP A 101 23.90 -14.99 -18.82
C TRP A 101 23.13 -16.11 -19.54
N ILE A 102 22.84 -17.22 -18.86
CA ILE A 102 22.52 -18.52 -19.51
C ILE A 102 21.09 -18.67 -20.03
N SER A 103 20.14 -17.92 -19.50
CA SER A 103 18.71 -18.29 -19.57
C SER A 103 17.94 -17.77 -20.80
N LYS A 104 18.63 -17.13 -21.78
CA LYS A 104 18.25 -16.73 -23.17
C LYS A 104 18.77 -15.32 -23.59
N GLY A 105 19.45 -14.59 -22.71
CA GLY A 105 19.89 -13.21 -22.99
C GLY A 105 21.04 -13.06 -23.98
N SER A 106 21.12 -11.88 -24.60
CA SER A 106 22.29 -11.45 -25.38
C SER A 106 23.38 -10.78 -24.54
N GLN A 107 23.10 -10.45 -23.27
CA GLN A 107 23.98 -9.72 -22.35
C GLN A 107 25.07 -10.62 -21.72
N LYS A 108 26.22 -10.02 -21.37
CA LYS A 108 27.41 -10.68 -20.82
C LYS A 108 28.16 -9.73 -19.88
N ILE A 109 28.88 -10.28 -18.89
CA ILE A 109 29.85 -9.52 -18.06
C ILE A 109 31.24 -9.69 -18.67
N TYR A 110 31.96 -8.60 -18.94
CA TYR A 110 33.28 -8.65 -19.55
C TYR A 110 34.43 -8.54 -18.53
N ALA A 111 35.51 -9.27 -18.79
CA ALA A 111 36.73 -9.31 -17.97
C ALA A 111 38.00 -9.38 -18.85
N CYS A 112 39.14 -8.99 -18.28
CA CYS A 112 40.39 -8.89 -19.05
C CYS A 112 41.13 -10.21 -19.26
N SER A 113 40.80 -11.25 -18.50
CA SER A 113 41.46 -12.56 -18.51
C SER A 113 40.49 -13.67 -18.12
N GLU A 114 40.83 -14.91 -18.47
CA GLU A 114 40.09 -16.11 -18.08
C GLU A 114 39.98 -16.22 -16.55
N GLU A 115 41.08 -15.99 -15.82
CA GLU A 115 41.12 -15.94 -14.36
C GLU A 115 40.14 -14.92 -13.76
N HIS A 116 40.04 -13.71 -14.33
CA HIS A 116 39.11 -12.69 -13.82
C HIS A 116 37.66 -13.00 -14.18
N ALA A 117 37.42 -13.64 -15.32
CA ALA A 117 36.08 -14.14 -15.68
C ALA A 117 35.67 -15.28 -14.73
N GLN A 118 36.61 -16.17 -14.38
CA GLN A 118 36.40 -17.24 -13.42
C GLN A 118 36.12 -16.69 -12.01
N LEU A 119 36.87 -15.69 -11.54
CA LEU A 119 36.60 -15.04 -10.24
C LEU A 119 35.19 -14.42 -10.15
N VAL A 120 34.72 -13.82 -11.25
CA VAL A 120 33.34 -13.29 -11.35
C VAL A 120 32.31 -14.41 -11.37
N PHE A 121 32.59 -15.54 -12.03
CA PHE A 121 31.72 -16.72 -12.05
C PHE A 121 31.66 -17.45 -10.69
N ASP A 122 32.78 -17.55 -9.99
CA ASP A 122 32.90 -18.26 -8.71
C ASP A 122 32.27 -17.47 -7.53
N ASN A 123 32.30 -16.13 -7.58
CA ASN A 123 31.81 -15.26 -6.50
C ASN A 123 30.94 -14.11 -7.04
N PRO A 124 29.83 -14.38 -7.75
CA PRO A 124 29.15 -13.38 -8.56
C PRO A 124 28.45 -12.29 -7.74
N THR A 125 27.95 -12.62 -6.55
CA THR A 125 27.32 -11.65 -5.62
C THR A 125 28.25 -10.49 -5.30
N LYS A 126 29.56 -10.74 -5.12
CA LYS A 126 30.56 -9.70 -4.85
C LYS A 126 30.75 -8.69 -5.98
N PHE A 127 30.44 -9.06 -7.23
CA PHE A 127 30.68 -8.22 -8.40
C PHE A 127 29.40 -7.65 -9.01
N VAL A 128 28.26 -8.36 -8.89
CA VAL A 128 26.93 -7.93 -9.35
C VAL A 128 26.17 -7.14 -8.27
N ALA A 129 26.52 -7.30 -7.00
CA ALA A 129 25.95 -6.57 -5.87
C ALA A 129 27.04 -5.87 -5.04
N ALA A 130 27.95 -5.15 -5.72
CA ALA A 130 28.98 -4.35 -5.05
C ALA A 130 28.41 -3.03 -4.54
N GLN A 131 27.82 -3.15 -3.35
CA GLN A 131 27.51 -2.11 -2.39
C GLN A 131 28.30 -0.80 -2.51
N LEU A 132 27.56 0.32 -2.48
CA LEU A 132 28.05 1.59 -1.95
C LEU A 132 27.82 1.60 -0.42
N SER A 133 28.48 0.69 0.29
CA SER A 133 28.32 0.56 1.73
C SER A 133 29.09 1.63 2.49
N THR A 134 28.32 2.55 3.05
CA THR A 134 28.66 3.29 4.29
C THR A 134 27.38 3.39 5.10
N ASP A 135 27.31 2.60 6.18
CA ASP A 135 26.20 2.47 7.13
C ASP A 135 24.98 1.65 6.65
N ASP A 136 25.22 0.45 6.11
CA ASP A 136 24.19 -0.47 5.57
C ASP A 136 23.15 -0.96 6.60
N PHE A 137 22.08 -0.19 6.71
CA PHE A 137 20.85 -0.57 7.42
C PHE A 137 19.96 -1.51 6.58
N CYS A 138 19.96 -1.34 5.26
CA CYS A 138 19.26 -2.13 4.25
C CYS A 138 19.81 -1.80 2.84
N ASP A 139 19.63 -2.70 1.87
CA ASP A 139 19.98 -2.47 0.46
C ASP A 139 18.88 -1.65 -0.25
N ALA A 140 19.25 -0.48 -0.78
CA ALA A 140 18.38 0.42 -1.54
C ALA A 140 18.63 0.39 -3.06
N GLY A 141 19.50 -0.51 -3.52
CA GLY A 141 19.99 -0.55 -4.90
C GLY A 141 20.96 0.59 -5.26
N ALA A 142 21.74 0.38 -6.32
CA ALA A 142 22.77 1.34 -6.79
C ALA A 142 22.22 2.52 -7.63
N ALA A 143 20.95 2.90 -7.42
CA ALA A 143 20.32 4.02 -8.12
C ALA A 143 20.61 5.36 -7.41
N ALA A 144 20.58 6.46 -8.16
CA ALA A 144 20.81 7.81 -7.61
C ALA A 144 19.70 8.26 -6.62
N GLU A 145 18.54 7.59 -6.66
CA GLU A 145 17.50 7.68 -5.63
C GLU A 145 17.30 6.29 -5.00
N PRO A 146 17.18 6.19 -3.67
CA PRO A 146 17.04 4.91 -2.99
C PRO A 146 15.72 4.23 -3.39
N THR A 147 15.79 3.02 -3.91
CA THR A 147 14.62 2.21 -4.30
C THR A 147 14.33 1.21 -3.18
N GLY A 148 13.06 1.12 -2.77
CA GLY A 148 12.64 0.20 -1.71
C GLY A 148 11.51 -0.73 -2.16
N SER A 149 11.43 -1.91 -1.56
CA SER A 149 10.32 -2.83 -1.78
C SER A 149 9.07 -2.37 -1.02
N THR A 150 7.91 -2.49 -1.67
CA THR A 150 6.59 -2.30 -1.08
C THR A 150 6.02 -3.56 -0.42
N MET A 151 6.61 -4.73 -0.68
CA MET A 151 6.09 -6.03 -0.24
C MET A 151 7.22 -7.05 -0.11
N PHE A 152 7.37 -7.65 1.07
CA PHE A 152 8.33 -8.74 1.30
C PHE A 152 7.70 -10.13 1.08
N ASN A 153 8.56 -11.13 0.85
CA ASN A 153 8.15 -12.53 0.68
C ASN A 153 7.79 -13.16 2.04
N GLY A 154 6.65 -12.76 2.60
CA GLY A 154 6.20 -13.15 3.94
C GLY A 154 6.83 -12.29 5.06
N PHE A 155 6.50 -12.61 6.31
CA PHE A 155 6.94 -11.84 7.48
C PHE A 155 8.46 -11.88 7.66
N GLN A 156 9.10 -10.74 7.42
CA GLN A 156 10.54 -10.54 7.53
C GLN A 156 10.85 -9.26 8.32
N LEU A 157 12.12 -9.02 8.61
CA LEU A 157 12.61 -7.84 9.29
C LEU A 157 13.45 -7.02 8.30
N ALA A 158 13.07 -5.78 8.02
CA ALA A 158 13.74 -4.94 7.03
C ALA A 158 15.01 -4.25 7.60
N ILE A 159 15.78 -4.99 8.40
CA ILE A 159 16.93 -4.48 9.15
C ILE A 159 18.08 -5.48 9.01
N GLY A 160 19.10 -5.10 8.23
CA GLY A 160 20.29 -5.91 7.95
C GLY A 160 20.82 -5.66 6.53
N GLY A 161 22.13 -5.76 6.33
CA GLY A 161 22.76 -5.48 5.04
C GLY A 161 22.33 -6.39 3.88
N ASP A 162 21.77 -7.57 4.19
CA ASP A 162 21.24 -8.53 3.21
C ASP A 162 19.74 -8.32 2.91
N ALA A 163 19.08 -7.35 3.54
CA ALA A 163 17.64 -7.10 3.42
C ALA A 163 17.36 -5.84 2.60
N SER A 164 16.40 -5.90 1.67
CA SER A 164 16.02 -4.74 0.86
C SER A 164 15.24 -3.69 1.67
N CYS A 165 15.49 -2.41 1.39
CA CYS A 165 14.87 -1.31 2.12
C CYS A 165 13.35 -1.28 1.95
N LEU A 166 12.62 -1.02 3.04
CA LEU A 166 11.17 -0.84 3.02
C LEU A 166 10.79 0.51 2.40
N LEU A 167 9.81 0.51 1.48
CA LEU A 167 9.12 1.69 0.97
C LEU A 167 7.75 1.81 1.65
N LEU A 168 7.53 2.89 2.41
CA LEU A 168 6.32 3.09 3.19
C LEU A 168 5.34 4.07 2.50
N LEU A 169 4.24 3.54 1.95
CA LEU A 169 3.12 4.26 1.29
C LEU A 169 3.46 5.03 0.00
N PHE A 170 4.54 5.81 -0.05
CA PHE A 170 4.93 6.61 -1.22
C PHE A 170 6.44 6.58 -1.47
N GLN A 171 6.87 6.72 -2.73
CA GLN A 171 8.28 6.68 -3.13
C GLN A 171 9.27 7.55 -2.33
N PRO A 172 8.97 8.80 -1.89
CA PRO A 172 9.92 9.56 -1.06
C PRO A 172 10.18 8.97 0.34
N TRP A 173 9.38 8.00 0.81
CA TRP A 173 9.48 7.40 2.14
C TRP A 173 10.16 6.03 2.11
N VAL A 174 11.37 5.96 1.54
CA VAL A 174 12.24 4.77 1.65
C VAL A 174 13.06 4.82 2.95
N ILE A 175 12.90 3.76 3.74
CA ILE A 175 13.44 3.62 5.10
C ILE A 175 14.91 3.16 5.05
N SER A 176 15.78 4.06 4.59
CA SER A 176 17.22 3.80 4.40
C SER A 176 18.09 3.95 5.65
N SER A 177 17.51 4.07 6.85
CA SER A 177 18.29 4.22 8.11
C SER A 177 17.45 3.97 9.36
N ALA A 178 18.12 3.61 10.46
CA ALA A 178 17.48 3.39 11.76
C ALA A 178 16.69 4.60 12.28
N VAL A 179 17.12 5.84 11.96
CA VAL A 179 16.40 7.06 12.34
C VAL A 179 15.10 7.19 11.54
N LYS A 180 15.15 7.01 10.21
CA LYS A 180 13.94 6.96 9.37
C LYS A 180 12.99 5.85 9.85
N TYR A 181 13.55 4.70 10.25
CA TYR A 181 12.79 3.56 10.76
C TYR A 181 12.06 3.89 12.06
N ALA A 182 12.72 4.54 13.03
CA ALA A 182 12.10 4.95 14.28
C ALA A 182 10.95 5.97 14.06
N PHE A 183 11.13 6.93 13.15
CA PHE A 183 10.06 7.86 12.75
C PHE A 183 8.91 7.16 12.03
N ALA A 184 9.20 6.21 11.15
CA ALA A 184 8.20 5.41 10.46
C ALA A 184 7.38 4.56 11.45
N PHE A 185 8.03 3.86 12.38
CA PHE A 185 7.39 3.08 13.43
C PHE A 185 6.44 3.96 14.27
N LEU A 186 6.91 5.11 14.75
CA LEU A 186 6.08 6.06 15.50
C LEU A 186 4.92 6.61 14.65
N GLY A 187 5.17 6.91 13.38
CA GLY A 187 4.15 7.35 12.42
C GLY A 187 3.06 6.29 12.19
N VAL A 188 3.43 5.01 12.09
CA VAL A 188 2.50 3.89 11.95
C VAL A 188 1.68 3.69 13.23
N VAL A 189 2.29 3.77 14.42
CA VAL A 189 1.57 3.73 15.72
C VAL A 189 0.53 4.86 15.78
N LEU A 190 0.90 6.09 15.42
CA LEU A 190 0.00 7.24 15.42
C LEU A 190 -1.11 7.14 14.35
N LEU A 191 -0.79 6.65 13.15
CA LEU A 191 -1.77 6.40 12.09
C LEU A 191 -2.80 5.34 12.53
N ALA A 192 -2.33 4.23 13.09
CA ALA A 192 -3.18 3.15 13.60
C ALA A 192 -4.01 3.59 14.83
N MET A 193 -3.47 4.43 15.70
CA MET A 193 -4.21 5.07 16.79
C MET A 193 -5.30 6.02 16.27
N SER A 194 -5.01 6.76 15.19
CA SER A 194 -5.96 7.72 14.61
C SER A 194 -7.21 7.06 14.02
N LEU A 195 -7.16 5.78 13.66
CA LEU A 195 -8.31 5.02 13.18
C LEU A 195 -9.42 4.93 14.21
N GLU A 196 -9.07 4.51 15.43
CA GLU A 196 -10.02 4.39 16.54
C GLU A 196 -10.53 5.77 16.95
N GLY A 197 -9.62 6.76 17.06
CA GLY A 197 -9.98 8.15 17.37
C GLY A 197 -10.95 8.78 16.36
N PHE A 198 -10.78 8.54 15.06
CA PHE A 198 -11.75 8.97 14.05
C PHE A 198 -13.05 8.16 14.07
N GLY A 199 -12.99 6.88 14.44
CA GLY A 199 -14.17 6.03 14.63
C GLY A 199 -15.09 6.58 15.72
N GLU A 200 -14.53 6.82 16.91
CA GLU A 200 -15.24 7.37 18.06
C GLU A 200 -15.66 8.83 17.83
N PHE A 201 -14.80 9.67 17.25
CA PHE A 201 -15.18 11.05 16.89
C PHE A 201 -16.39 11.08 15.94
N ARG A 202 -16.47 10.15 14.98
CA ARG A 202 -17.62 10.03 14.07
C ARG A 202 -18.90 9.63 14.79
N GLU A 203 -18.85 8.68 15.73
CA GLU A 203 -20.02 8.26 16.52
C GLU A 203 -20.47 9.32 17.54
N CYS A 204 -19.52 10.03 18.17
CA CYS A 204 -19.80 11.19 19.02
C CYS A 204 -20.44 12.33 18.20
N MET A 205 -19.88 12.67 17.04
CA MET A 205 -20.44 13.70 16.16
C MET A 205 -21.82 13.28 15.60
N LYS A 206 -22.01 12.02 15.23
CA LYS A 206 -23.32 11.46 14.84
C LYS A 206 -24.34 11.65 15.96
N SER A 207 -24.01 11.25 17.19
CA SER A 207 -24.88 11.43 18.36
C SER A 207 -25.23 12.89 18.62
N ARG A 208 -24.24 13.81 18.52
CA ARG A 208 -24.47 15.27 18.62
C ARG A 208 -25.39 15.77 17.51
N LEU A 209 -25.14 15.43 16.24
CA LEU A 209 -25.97 15.85 15.11
C LEU A 209 -27.41 15.33 15.23
N TYR A 210 -27.60 14.09 15.66
CA TYR A 210 -28.93 13.52 15.91
C TYR A 210 -29.63 14.11 17.14
N ARG A 211 -28.90 14.63 18.13
CA ARG A 211 -29.48 15.34 19.27
C ARG A 211 -29.87 16.77 18.90
N ASP A 212 -28.96 17.49 18.26
CA ASP A 212 -29.07 18.94 18.06
C ASP A 212 -29.91 19.29 16.80
N TYR A 213 -29.89 18.45 15.75
CA TYR A 213 -30.67 18.62 14.50
C TYR A 213 -31.68 17.48 14.25
N GLY A 214 -32.03 16.75 15.32
CA GLY A 214 -32.95 15.63 15.28
C GLY A 214 -34.41 16.01 15.09
N LEU A 215 -34.79 16.39 13.86
CA LEU A 215 -36.19 16.68 13.51
C LEU A 215 -37.08 15.44 13.73
N VAL A 216 -37.93 15.52 14.75
CA VAL A 216 -39.00 14.56 15.02
C VAL A 216 -40.13 14.83 14.01
N SER A 217 -40.26 13.98 13.01
CA SER A 217 -41.40 14.01 12.10
C SER A 217 -42.51 13.15 12.71
N SER A 218 -43.46 13.78 13.41
CA SER A 218 -44.69 13.11 13.81
C SER A 218 -45.57 12.91 12.56
N GLN A 219 -46.05 11.69 12.31
CA GLN A 219 -46.96 11.40 11.21
C GLN A 219 -48.40 11.75 11.62
N THR A 220 -48.71 13.04 11.71
CA THR A 220 -50.09 13.54 11.91
C THR A 220 -50.67 14.05 10.60
N ASP A 221 -50.87 13.13 9.66
CA ASP A 221 -51.69 13.23 8.44
C ASP A 221 -51.96 11.77 8.01
N TYR A 222 -53.19 11.27 7.85
CA TYR A 222 -54.47 11.94 7.64
C TYR A 222 -55.58 11.23 8.42
N LEU A 223 -56.46 11.99 9.08
CA LEU A 223 -57.71 11.48 9.65
C LEU A 223 -58.85 11.90 8.71
N PRO A 224 -59.31 11.06 7.76
CA PRO A 224 -60.47 11.38 6.95
C PRO A 224 -61.71 11.33 7.85
N LEU A 225 -62.22 12.51 8.21
CA LEU A 225 -63.48 12.66 8.92
C LEU A 225 -64.62 12.20 8.00
N SER A 226 -64.92 10.90 8.03
CA SER A 226 -66.02 10.32 7.27
C SER A 226 -67.36 10.71 7.90
N THR A 227 -68.00 11.69 7.27
CA THR A 227 -69.36 12.19 7.55
C THR A 227 -70.37 11.04 7.75
N PRO A 228 -71.32 11.13 8.70
CA PRO A 228 -72.30 10.06 8.93
C PRO A 228 -73.28 9.96 7.74
N GLN A 229 -73.22 8.84 7.00
CA GLN A 229 -74.18 8.58 5.94
C GLN A 229 -75.44 7.93 6.50
N VAL A 230 -76.50 8.74 6.62
CA VAL A 230 -77.86 8.27 6.88
C VAL A 230 -78.37 7.49 5.67
N GLY A 231 -78.75 6.23 5.88
CA GLY A 231 -79.42 5.36 4.92
C GLY A 231 -80.51 4.56 5.64
N SER A 232 -81.73 4.55 5.09
CA SER A 232 -82.95 4.20 5.83
C SER A 232 -83.69 3.02 5.20
N VAL A 233 -84.29 2.14 6.04
CA VAL A 233 -85.39 1.18 5.72
C VAL A 233 -85.02 0.03 4.75
N SER A 234 -85.47 -1.23 4.82
CA SER A 234 -85.99 -2.19 5.83
C SER A 234 -85.91 -3.59 5.16
N ASN A 235 -86.19 -4.77 5.73
CA ASN A 235 -86.84 -5.23 6.98
C ASN A 235 -86.07 -6.52 7.46
N ASN A 236 -86.47 -7.42 8.36
CA ASN A 236 -87.70 -7.73 9.11
C ASN A 236 -87.36 -8.39 10.47
N GLY A 237 -88.36 -8.81 11.25
CA GLY A 237 -88.22 -9.27 12.64
C GLY A 237 -87.62 -10.67 12.90
N ASN A 238 -86.89 -10.78 14.00
CA ASN A 238 -87.43 -11.44 15.21
C ASN A 238 -86.78 -10.85 16.48
N LEU A 239 -87.51 -10.85 17.61
CA LEU A 239 -86.97 -10.48 18.92
C LEU A 239 -86.25 -11.68 19.54
N ASP A 240 -85.09 -11.46 20.16
CA ASP A 240 -84.75 -12.01 21.48
C ASP A 240 -83.53 -11.26 22.10
N PRO A 241 -83.37 -11.24 23.44
CA PRO A 241 -82.40 -10.39 24.14
C PRO A 241 -81.06 -11.08 24.46
N PHE A 242 -80.13 -10.31 25.06
CA PHE A 242 -78.77 -10.66 25.53
C PHE A 242 -77.64 -10.71 24.49
N ALA A 243 -76.84 -9.63 24.45
CA ALA A 243 -75.43 -9.68 24.86
C ALA A 243 -74.84 -8.26 24.95
N HIS A 244 -74.37 -7.86 26.14
CA HIS A 244 -73.57 -6.65 26.31
C HIS A 244 -72.21 -6.86 25.62
N LYS A 245 -72.06 -6.39 24.37
CA LYS A 245 -70.76 -6.43 23.69
C LYS A 245 -69.93 -5.25 24.18
N VAL A 246 -69.01 -5.55 25.09
CA VAL A 246 -68.03 -4.60 25.65
C VAL A 246 -67.45 -3.73 24.54
N GLY A 247 -67.58 -2.41 24.68
CA GLY A 247 -67.00 -1.46 23.75
C GLY A 247 -65.49 -1.59 23.74
N ARG A 248 -64.90 -1.88 22.58
CA ARG A 248 -63.45 -1.75 22.41
C ARG A 248 -63.08 -0.28 22.60
N VAL A 249 -62.22 -0.01 23.58
CA VAL A 249 -61.38 1.18 23.58
C VAL A 249 -60.59 1.17 22.25
N PRO A 250 -60.47 2.29 21.52
CA PRO A 250 -59.60 2.34 20.35
C PRO A 250 -58.15 2.09 20.80
N ASP A 251 -57.52 1.04 20.27
CA ASP A 251 -56.10 0.79 20.50
C ASP A 251 -55.29 2.03 20.06
N THR A 252 -54.48 2.55 20.96
CA THR A 252 -53.61 3.70 20.68
C THR A 252 -52.64 3.32 19.58
N LEU A 253 -52.81 3.89 18.37
CA LEU A 253 -51.88 3.69 17.27
C LEU A 253 -50.45 4.05 17.71
N PRO A 254 -49.46 3.16 17.50
CA PRO A 254 -48.08 3.46 17.85
C PRO A 254 -47.56 4.56 16.93
N LEU A 255 -47.46 5.79 17.46
CA LEU A 255 -46.86 6.93 16.77
C LEU A 255 -45.37 6.65 16.55
N SER A 256 -45.00 6.18 15.35
CA SER A 256 -43.61 5.96 14.97
C SER A 256 -42.91 7.31 14.73
N ILE A 257 -42.33 7.85 15.80
CA ILE A 257 -41.51 9.06 15.74
C ILE A 257 -40.23 8.78 14.94
N VAL A 258 -40.25 9.12 13.65
CA VAL A 258 -39.07 9.02 12.79
C VAL A 258 -38.26 10.31 12.91
N ARG A 259 -37.13 10.23 13.63
CA ARG A 259 -36.17 11.32 13.71
C ARG A 259 -35.33 11.39 12.43
N ARG A 260 -35.58 12.38 11.58
CA ARG A 260 -34.95 12.49 10.25
C ARG A 260 -33.86 13.56 10.24
N LEU A 261 -32.61 13.15 10.05
CA LEU A 261 -31.48 14.07 9.96
C LEU A 261 -31.48 14.85 8.62
N PRO A 262 -31.24 16.18 8.61
CA PRO A 262 -31.18 16.96 7.39
C PRO A 262 -29.97 16.60 6.50
N SER A 263 -30.07 16.87 5.20
CA SER A 263 -29.12 16.39 4.19
C SER A 263 -27.69 16.91 4.37
N TRP A 264 -27.50 18.10 4.92
CA TRP A 264 -26.17 18.65 5.17
C TRP A 264 -25.43 17.89 6.30
N CYS A 265 -26.12 17.54 7.39
CA CYS A 265 -25.53 16.68 8.43
C CYS A 265 -25.20 15.28 7.89
N LYS A 266 -26.02 14.74 6.98
CA LYS A 266 -25.72 13.46 6.30
C LYS A 266 -24.47 13.57 5.42
N LEU A 267 -24.28 14.68 4.72
CA LEU A 267 -23.07 14.95 3.93
C LEU A 267 -21.83 15.03 4.83
N VAL A 268 -21.90 15.74 5.96
CA VAL A 268 -20.82 15.80 6.96
C VAL A 268 -20.46 14.40 7.48
N LEU A 269 -21.46 13.60 7.85
CA LEU A 269 -21.25 12.21 8.28
C LEU A 269 -20.67 11.30 7.18
N ALA A 270 -21.07 11.50 5.91
CA ALA A 270 -20.52 10.77 4.78
C ALA A 270 -19.06 11.13 4.52
N ILE A 271 -18.69 12.41 4.61
CA ILE A 271 -17.28 12.86 4.48
C ILE A 271 -16.43 12.22 5.59
N MET A 272 -16.90 12.24 6.84
CA MET A 272 -16.18 11.60 7.96
C MET A 272 -16.05 10.09 7.82
N TYR A 273 -17.05 9.42 7.26
CA TYR A 273 -16.97 8.00 6.91
C TYR A 273 -15.93 7.74 5.81
N MET A 274 -15.87 8.56 4.76
CA MET A 274 -14.84 8.44 3.72
C MET A 274 -13.42 8.62 4.30
N VAL A 275 -13.20 9.62 5.16
CA VAL A 275 -11.90 9.84 5.83
C VAL A 275 -11.50 8.64 6.69
N HIS A 276 -12.43 8.09 7.48
CA HIS A 276 -12.16 6.90 8.30
C HIS A 276 -11.83 5.66 7.44
N LEU A 277 -12.53 5.46 6.31
CA LEU A 277 -12.16 4.41 5.34
C LEU A 277 -10.77 4.63 4.75
N THR A 278 -10.41 5.86 4.38
CA THR A 278 -9.07 6.18 3.83
C THR A 278 -7.96 5.85 4.83
N LEU A 279 -8.12 6.19 6.10
CA LEU A 279 -7.19 5.79 7.17
C LEU A 279 -7.08 4.26 7.28
N GLY A 280 -8.21 3.55 7.14
CA GLY A 280 -8.27 2.09 7.18
C GLY A 280 -7.49 1.44 6.04
N TYR A 281 -7.64 1.97 4.82
CA TYR A 281 -6.86 1.53 3.67
C TYR A 281 -5.37 1.85 3.81
N PHE A 282 -4.97 2.98 4.40
CA PHE A 282 -3.55 3.25 4.66
C PHE A 282 -2.93 2.25 5.65
N VAL A 283 -3.62 1.92 6.74
CA VAL A 283 -3.14 0.90 7.69
C VAL A 283 -3.12 -0.50 7.05
N MET A 284 -4.10 -0.82 6.20
CA MET A 284 -4.09 -2.05 5.41
C MET A 284 -2.87 -2.12 4.47
N LEU A 285 -2.53 -1.01 3.78
CA LEU A 285 -1.33 -0.94 2.94
C LEU A 285 -0.04 -1.15 3.76
N VAL A 286 0.04 -0.64 4.99
CA VAL A 286 1.19 -0.90 5.89
C VAL A 286 1.30 -2.39 6.23
N ILE A 287 0.19 -3.07 6.55
CA ILE A 287 0.20 -4.52 6.85
C ILE A 287 0.66 -5.33 5.61
N MET A 288 0.24 -4.94 4.42
CA MET A 288 0.60 -5.60 3.15
C MET A 288 2.08 -5.49 2.78
N THR A 289 2.89 -4.72 3.52
CA THR A 289 4.35 -4.73 3.37
C THR A 289 4.99 -6.03 3.85
N PHE A 290 4.31 -6.78 4.75
CA PHE A 290 4.83 -7.95 5.46
C PHE A 290 6.10 -7.70 6.30
N GLU A 291 6.33 -6.45 6.73
CA GLU A 291 7.39 -6.15 7.70
C GLU A 291 6.88 -6.40 9.14
N THR A 292 7.63 -7.21 9.90
CA THR A 292 7.19 -7.79 11.17
C THR A 292 6.99 -6.74 12.28
N LEU A 293 7.86 -5.75 12.36
CA LEU A 293 7.82 -4.70 13.37
C LEU A 293 6.82 -3.59 13.01
N MET A 294 6.60 -3.30 11.72
CA MET A 294 5.51 -2.42 11.26
C MET A 294 4.15 -3.06 11.53
N PHE A 295 4.02 -4.38 11.37
CA PHE A 295 2.82 -5.11 11.81
C PHE A 295 2.61 -4.97 13.33
N VAL A 296 3.65 -5.16 14.15
CA VAL A 296 3.58 -4.93 15.60
C VAL A 296 3.22 -3.47 15.93
N ALA A 297 3.76 -2.49 15.19
CA ALA A 297 3.44 -1.07 15.33
C ALA A 297 1.95 -0.78 15.10
N VAL A 298 1.34 -1.41 14.09
CA VAL A 298 -0.11 -1.32 13.83
C VAL A 298 -0.91 -1.90 15.00
N ILE A 299 -0.57 -3.10 15.49
CA ILE A 299 -1.27 -3.73 16.61
C ILE A 299 -1.16 -2.88 17.88
N LEU A 300 0.03 -2.34 18.18
CA LEU A 300 0.25 -1.42 19.30
C LEU A 300 -0.54 -0.11 19.14
N GLY A 301 -0.59 0.45 17.93
CA GLY A 301 -1.34 1.68 17.65
C GLY A 301 -2.85 1.50 17.80
N ILE A 302 -3.42 0.42 17.27
CA ILE A 302 -4.84 0.08 17.46
C ILE A 302 -5.14 -0.16 18.95
N GLY A 303 -4.31 -0.94 19.65
CA GLY A 303 -4.49 -1.22 21.08
C GLY A 303 -4.40 0.04 21.95
N LEU A 304 -3.46 0.95 21.66
CA LEU A 304 -3.33 2.22 22.36
C LEU A 304 -4.46 3.20 22.01
N GLY A 305 -4.95 3.17 20.76
CA GLY A 305 -6.14 3.91 20.33
C GLY A 305 -7.40 3.45 21.07
N PHE A 306 -7.59 2.13 21.23
CA PHE A 306 -8.66 1.57 22.05
C PHE A 306 -8.58 2.11 23.49
N VAL A 307 -7.42 2.03 24.14
CA VAL A 307 -7.26 2.50 25.54
C VAL A 307 -7.45 4.02 25.69
N MET A 308 -7.10 4.81 24.68
CA MET A 308 -7.19 6.28 24.74
C MET A 308 -8.57 6.85 24.36
N PHE A 309 -9.30 6.21 23.45
CA PHE A 309 -10.54 6.77 22.88
C PHE A 309 -11.80 5.97 23.21
N LYS A 310 -11.69 4.69 23.60
CA LYS A 310 -12.84 3.89 24.00
C LYS A 310 -13.15 4.16 25.47
N ASP A 311 -14.22 4.90 25.74
CA ASP A 311 -14.76 5.11 27.09
C ASP A 311 -15.21 3.76 27.69
N THR A 312 -14.26 3.06 28.33
CA THR A 312 -14.51 1.74 28.96
C THR A 312 -15.27 1.90 30.28
N ASP A 313 -15.26 3.11 30.86
CA ASP A 313 -15.94 3.47 32.10
C ASP A 313 -17.41 3.91 31.88
N ALA A 314 -17.90 3.92 30.62
CA ALA A 314 -19.26 4.36 30.29
C ALA A 314 -20.36 3.31 30.55
N ASP A 315 -20.02 2.11 31.01
CA ASP A 315 -20.97 1.04 31.34
C ASP A 315 -21.58 1.15 32.76
N GLU A 316 -21.14 2.10 33.60
CA GLU A 316 -21.90 2.44 34.83
C GLU A 316 -23.04 3.44 34.56
N ILE A 317 -24.24 2.85 34.41
CA ILE A 317 -25.55 3.44 34.73
C ILE A 317 -26.06 4.52 33.76
N SER A 318 -26.42 4.09 32.54
CA SER A 318 -27.70 4.51 31.93
C SER A 318 -28.81 3.56 32.42
N GLY A 319 -29.35 3.75 33.62
CA GLY A 319 -30.27 4.87 33.84
C GLY A 319 -31.74 4.47 33.67
N SER A 320 -32.11 3.21 33.95
CA SER A 320 -33.52 2.80 34.14
C SER A 320 -34.04 3.30 35.49
N ILE A 321 -34.09 4.62 35.66
CA ILE A 321 -34.79 5.26 36.78
C ILE A 321 -36.22 5.49 36.30
N ASP A 322 -37.08 4.50 36.49
CA ASP A 322 -38.52 4.67 36.32
C ASP A 322 -39.05 5.61 37.41
N PRO A 323 -39.61 6.78 37.08
CA PRO A 323 -40.16 7.67 38.08
C PRO A 323 -41.57 7.21 38.48
N CYS A 324 -41.65 6.63 39.68
CA CYS A 324 -42.78 6.62 40.61
C CYS A 324 -44.22 6.32 40.15
N CYS A 325 -44.84 5.44 40.95
CA CYS A 325 -46.27 5.19 41.16
C CYS A 325 -47.26 6.35 40.87
N SER A 326 -48.31 6.01 40.13
CA SER A 326 -49.69 6.52 40.25
C SER A 326 -50.59 5.55 39.44
N THR A 327 -51.59 4.84 39.96
CA THR A 327 -52.33 4.90 41.25
C THR A 327 -52.53 3.52 41.84
#